data_AF-A0A9W6IXA9-F1
#
_entry.id   AF-A0A9W6IXA9-F1
#
_cell.length_a   1.000
_cell.length_b   1.000
_cell.length_c   1.000
_cell.angle_alpha   90.00
_cell.angle_beta   90.00
_cell.angle_gamma   90.00
#
_symmetry.space_group_name_H-M   'P 1'
#
loop_
_entity.id
_entity.type
_entity.pdbx_description
1 polymer ?
#
loop_
_entity_poly.entity_id
_entity_poly.type
_entity_poly.pdbx_seq_one_letter_code
_entity_poly.pdbx_strand_id
1 'polypeptide(L)'
;MKRRYAQGGGEIDLIAVRGRTLAFVEVKARATLEAAAEAVTPRQQARIRRGAEAFLAREPAYAGYVMTFDVVLVAPRRLPRRLPNAFGQ
;
A
#
# COMPACT_ATOMS: atom_id res chain seq x y z
N MET A 1 -7.93 -10.42 -1.17
CA MET A 1 -6.64 -9.84 -0.72
C MET A 1 -5.52 -10.42 -1.59
N LYS A 2 -4.64 -9.59 -2.14
CA LYS A 2 -3.45 -10.04 -2.89
C LYS A 2 -2.18 -9.61 -2.16
N ARG A 3 -1.08 -10.34 -2.36
CA ARG A 3 0.22 -10.13 -1.70
C ARG A 3 1.33 -10.09 -2.75
N ARG A 4 2.38 -9.29 -2.54
CA ARG A 4 3.55 -9.14 -3.42
C ARG A 4 3.16 -9.03 -4.89
N TYR A 5 2.30 -8.06 -5.19
CA TYR A 5 1.86 -7.80 -6.56
C TYR A 5 2.94 -7.01 -7.30
N ALA A 6 3.43 -7.55 -8.42
CA ALA A 6 4.41 -6.89 -9.26
C ALA A 6 3.95 -6.93 -10.72
N GLN A 7 3.63 -5.76 -11.29
CA GLN A 7 3.20 -5.63 -12.68
C GLN A 7 3.43 -4.19 -13.17
N GLY A 8 3.64 -3.99 -14.47
CA GLY A 8 3.76 -2.66 -15.07
C GLY A 8 4.95 -1.84 -14.55
N GLY A 9 6.00 -2.51 -14.07
CA GLY A 9 7.16 -1.86 -13.43
C GLY A 9 6.89 -1.33 -12.01
N GLY A 10 5.69 -1.57 -11.47
CA GLY A 10 5.32 -1.27 -10.09
C GLY A 10 5.34 -2.51 -9.19
N GLU A 11 5.42 -2.27 -7.89
CA GLU A 11 5.36 -3.30 -6.85
C GLU A 11 4.48 -2.80 -5.70
N ILE A 12 3.64 -3.68 -5.17
CA ILE A 12 2.74 -3.43 -4.04
C ILE A 12 2.78 -4.66 -3.12
N ASP A 13 3.14 -4.47 -1.86
CA ASP A 13 3.22 -5.57 -0.88
C ASP A 13 1.86 -6.21 -0.64
N LEU A 14 0.81 -5.39 -0.53
CA LEU A 14 -0.53 -5.84 -0.16
C LEU A 14 -1.62 -5.04 -0.87
N ILE A 15 -2.60 -5.77 -1.42
CA ILE A 15 -3.83 -5.18 -1.97
C ILE A 15 -5.01 -5.75 -1.20
N ALA A 16 -5.74 -4.87 -0.53
CA ALA A 16 -6.86 -5.24 0.33
C ALA A 16 -8.12 -4.48 -0.03
N VAL A 17 -9.27 -5.11 0.19
CA VAL A 17 -10.58 -4.51 -0.05
C VAL A 17 -11.38 -4.58 1.25
N ARG A 18 -11.98 -3.46 1.65
CA ARG A 18 -12.91 -3.39 2.77
C ARG A 18 -14.08 -2.50 2.39
N GLY A 19 -15.29 -3.07 2.29
CA GLY A 19 -16.44 -2.35 1.77
C GLY A 19 -16.15 -1.82 0.36
N ARG A 20 -16.29 -0.51 0.15
CA ARG A 20 -16.02 0.18 -1.13
C ARG A 20 -14.62 0.82 -1.19
N THR A 21 -13.71 0.43 -0.30
CA THR A 21 -12.33 0.92 -0.28
C THR A 21 -11.36 -0.15 -0.80
N LEU A 22 -10.55 0.22 -1.79
CA LEU A 22 -9.42 -0.55 -2.30
C LEU A 22 -8.13 0.08 -1.76
N ALA A 23 -7.42 -0.66 -0.91
CA ALA A 23 -6.19 -0.23 -0.27
C ALA A 23 -4.98 -0.88 -0.93
N PHE A 24 -4.06 -0.04 -1.39
CA PHE A 24 -2.72 -0.41 -1.85
C PHE A 24 -1.75 -0.13 -0.72
N VAL A 25 -1.16 -1.17 -0.17
CA VAL A 25 -0.48 -1.13 1.12
C VAL A 25 0.99 -1.51 0.94
N GLU A 26 1.87 -0.64 1.42
CA GLU A 26 3.29 -0.92 1.62
C GLU A 26 3.52 -1.39 3.07
N VAL A 27 4.34 -2.41 3.28
CA VAL A 27 4.67 -2.91 4.63
C VAL A 27 6.09 -2.49 5.00
N LYS A 28 6.24 -1.80 6.14
CA LYS A 28 7.54 -1.39 6.68
C LYS A 28 7.84 -2.10 7.99
N ALA A 29 8.82 -2.99 7.97
CA ALA A 29 9.42 -3.56 9.16
C ALA A 29 10.51 -2.64 9.71
N ARG A 30 10.46 -2.33 11.01
CA ARG A 30 11.45 -1.52 11.73
C ARG A 30 11.64 -2.04 13.16
N ALA A 31 12.76 -1.64 13.78
CA ALA A 31 13.07 -2.00 15.17
C ALA A 31 12.09 -1.37 16.17
N THR A 32 11.62 -0.14 15.89
CA THR A 32 10.61 0.58 16.68
C THR A 32 9.54 1.15 15.74
N LEU A 33 8.34 1.43 16.27
CA LEU A 33 7.28 2.07 15.47
C LEU A 33 7.59 3.54 15.19
N GLU A 34 8.37 4.19 16.05
CA GLU A 34 8.84 5.57 15.91
C GLU A 34 9.83 5.71 14.74
N ALA A 35 10.75 4.75 14.58
CA ALA A 35 11.62 4.65 13.40
C ALA A 35 10.86 4.28 12.12
N ALA A 36 9.60 3.86 12.24
CA ALA A 36 8.74 3.44 11.15
C ALA A 36 7.86 4.58 10.61
N ALA A 37 7.90 5.75 11.23
CA ALA A 37 7.26 6.97 10.70
C ALA A 37 8.04 7.61 9.53
N GLU A 38 9.15 7.02 9.07
CA GLU A 38 9.84 7.46 7.87
C GLU A 38 8.88 7.50 6.68
N ALA A 39 8.83 8.64 6.00
CA ALA A 39 7.98 8.84 4.84
C ALA A 39 8.33 7.82 3.73
N VAL A 40 7.30 7.32 3.05
CA VAL A 40 7.48 6.53 1.83
C VAL A 40 8.19 7.42 0.82
N THR A 41 9.39 7.02 0.39
CA THR A 41 10.20 7.84 -0.51
C THR A 41 9.47 8.12 -1.83
N PRO A 42 9.74 9.24 -2.52
CA PRO A 42 9.09 9.53 -3.81
C PRO A 42 9.23 8.40 -4.84
N ARG A 43 10.38 7.71 -4.84
CA ARG A 43 10.62 6.54 -5.71
C ARG A 43 9.69 5.37 -5.36
N GLN A 44 9.48 5.07 -4.08
CA GLN A 44 8.56 4.03 -3.64
C GLN A 44 7.12 4.39 -3.99
N GLN A 45 6.69 5.62 -3.73
CA GLN A 45 5.37 6.09 -4.11
C GLN A 45 5.12 5.91 -5.62
N ALA A 46 6.08 6.29 -6.47
CA ALA A 46 5.97 6.12 -7.92
C ALA A 46 5.90 4.65 -8.38
N ARG A 47 6.50 3.71 -7.65
CA ARG A 47 6.37 2.27 -7.94
C ARG A 47 5.00 1.73 -7.53
N ILE A 48 4.52 2.14 -6.36
CA ILE A 48 3.21 1.72 -5.85
C ILE A 48 2.09 2.27 -6.75
N ARG A 49 2.17 3.54 -7.18
CA ARG A 49 1.22 4.15 -8.12
C ARG A 49 1.15 3.39 -9.45
N ARG A 50 2.29 3.09 -10.06
CA ARG A 50 2.35 2.26 -11.28
C ARG A 50 1.75 0.87 -11.08
N GLY A 51 2.01 0.25 -9.93
CA GLY A 51 1.39 -1.03 -9.57
C GLY A 51 -0.13 -0.93 -9.45
N ALA A 52 -0.63 0.15 -8.85
CA ALA A 52 -2.06 0.39 -8.67
C ALA A 52 -2.77 0.62 -10.02
N GLU A 53 -2.17 1.42 -10.90
CA GLU A 53 -2.64 1.61 -12.28
C GLU A 53 -2.71 0.28 -13.04
N ALA A 54 -1.63 -0.50 -13.01
CA ALA A 54 -1.58 -1.81 -13.66
C ALA A 54 -2.59 -2.80 -13.07
N PHE A 55 -2.87 -2.71 -11.76
CA PHE A 55 -3.89 -3.52 -11.10
C PHE A 55 -5.30 -3.13 -11.55
N LEU A 56 -5.64 -1.84 -11.51
CA LEU A 56 -6.96 -1.33 -11.89
C LEU A 56 -7.29 -1.61 -13.36
N ALA A 57 -6.30 -1.50 -14.26
CA ALA A 57 -6.47 -1.83 -15.67
C ALA A 57 -6.91 -3.29 -15.91
N ARG A 58 -6.59 -4.20 -14.98
CA ARG A 58 -6.91 -5.63 -15.07
C ARG A 58 -8.14 -6.03 -14.25
N GLU A 59 -8.64 -5.13 -13.41
CA GLU A 59 -9.65 -5.44 -12.39
C GLU A 59 -10.78 -4.38 -12.44
N PRO A 60 -11.57 -4.35 -13.53
CA PRO A 60 -12.61 -3.34 -13.75
C PRO A 60 -13.70 -3.34 -12.67
N ALA A 61 -13.86 -4.45 -11.94
CA ALA A 61 -14.76 -4.55 -10.79
C ALA A 61 -14.47 -3.50 -9.70
N TYR A 62 -13.26 -2.93 -9.65
CA TYR A 62 -12.88 -1.91 -8.69
C TYR A 62 -12.95 -0.47 -9.22
N ALA A 63 -13.40 -0.24 -10.45
CA ALA A 63 -13.37 1.08 -11.10
C ALA A 63 -14.10 2.19 -10.32
N GLY A 64 -15.08 1.85 -9.48
CA GLY A 64 -15.78 2.80 -8.62
C GLY A 64 -15.37 2.78 -7.15
N TYR A 65 -14.31 2.07 -6.76
CA TYR A 65 -13.88 1.98 -5.36
C TYR A 65 -13.07 3.20 -4.96
N VAL A 66 -13.17 3.61 -3.69
CA VAL A 66 -12.29 4.61 -3.11
C VAL A 66 -10.89 4.00 -2.98
N MET A 67 -9.92 4.60 -3.66
CA MET A 67 -8.53 4.16 -3.61
C MET A 67 -7.81 4.82 -2.42
N THR A 68 -7.02 4.04 -1.70
CA THR A 68 -6.15 4.53 -0.62
C THR A 68 -4.74 3.95 -0.77
N PHE A 69 -3.74 4.75 -0.44
CA PHE A 69 -2.34 4.32 -0.35
C PHE A 69 -1.93 4.30 1.11
N ASP A 70 -1.81 3.11 1.67
CA ASP A 70 -1.56 2.93 3.08
C ASP A 70 -0.14 2.42 3.33
N VAL A 71 0.32 2.63 4.56
CA VAL A 71 1.50 1.98 5.08
C VAL A 71 1.10 1.15 6.30
N VAL A 72 1.60 -0.08 6.39
CA VAL A 72 1.52 -0.89 7.61
C VAL A 72 2.90 -1.01 8.21
N LEU A 73 3.02 -0.52 9.45
CA LEU A 73 4.25 -0.58 10.24
C LEU A 73 4.24 -1.84 11.09
N VAL A 74 5.35 -2.59 11.05
CA VAL A 74 5.55 -3.81 11.82
C VAL A 74 6.82 -3.67 12.65
N ALA A 75 6.71 -3.95 13.95
CA ALA A 75 7.83 -3.97 14.88
C ALA A 75 7.76 -5.19 15.80
N PRO A 76 8.90 -5.73 16.28
CA PRO A 76 8.91 -6.87 17.19
C PRO A 76 8.04 -6.64 18.43
N ARG A 77 7.25 -7.66 18.81
CA ARG A 77 6.36 -7.65 20.00
C ARG A 77 5.33 -6.51 20.04
N ARG A 78 5.02 -5.90 18.89
CA ARG A 78 3.96 -4.89 18.74
C ARG A 78 2.95 -5.35 17.71
N LEU A 79 1.69 -4.95 17.89
CA LEU A 79 0.68 -5.15 16.86
C LEU A 79 1.01 -4.26 15.64
N PRO A 80 0.72 -4.72 14.41
CA PRO A 80 0.87 -3.90 13.22
C PRO A 80 0.05 -2.61 13.32
N ARG A 81 0.64 -1.48 12.92
CA ARG A 81 -0.04 -0.18 12.89
C ARG A 81 -0.27 0.25 11.45
N ARG A 82 -1.53 0.43 11.06
CA ARG A 82 -1.89 1.00 9.75
C ARG A 82 -1.88 2.52 9.82
N LEU A 83 -1.21 3.15 8.86
CA LEU A 83 -1.27 4.56 8.54
C LEU A 83 -2.11 4.71 7.25
N PRO A 84 -3.40 5.09 7.37
CA PRO A 84 -4.25 5.27 6.20
C PRO A 84 -3.83 6.50 5.39
N ASN A 85 -3.92 6.44 4.06
CA ASN A 85 -3.57 7.57 3.18
C ASN A 85 -2.18 8.15 3.51
N ALA A 86 -1.22 7.26 3.76
CA ALA A 86 0.13 7.61 4.19
C ALA A 86 0.87 8.50 3.18
N PHE A 87 0.44 8.47 1.92
CA PHE A 87 0.82 9.46 0.92
C PHE A 87 -0.37 9.72 -0.01
N GLY A 88 -0.56 11.00 -0.33
CA GLY A 88 -1.53 11.47 -1.32
C GLY A 88 -0.97 11.40 -2.73
N GLN A 89 -1.83 11.69 -3.71
CA GLN A 89 -1.38 11.87 -5.10
C GLN A 89 -0.30 12.93 -5.19
#